data_AF-A0A4Y2FEG0-F1
#
_entry.id   AF-A0A4Y2FEG0-F1
#
_cell.length_a   1.000
_cell.length_b   1.000
_cell.length_c   1.000
_cell.angle_alpha   90.00
_cell.angle_beta   90.00
_cell.angle_gamma   90.00
#
_symmetry.space_group_name_H-M   'P 1'
#
loop_
_entity.id
_entity.type
_entity.pdbx_description
1 polymer ?
#
loop_
_entity_poly.entity_id
_entity_poly.type
_entity_poly.pdbx_seq_one_letter_code
_entity_poly.pdbx_strand_id
1 'polypeptide(L)'
;MFAKFKPGQPSDTNPITQYYEIGRQIGSAGPELVWKIYEAVRKSDKREAAVFCFEKRCAEKLHKPKRRETITEILRFSVRQLDRFKHPKMLTLYHPIEESR
;
A
#
# COMPACT_ATOMS: atom_id res chain seq x y z
N MET A 1 -16.43 13.83 -18.69
CA MET A 1 -16.04 14.41 -17.40
C MET A 1 -15.31 13.35 -16.58
N PHE A 2 -14.00 13.48 -16.39
CA PHE A 2 -13.25 12.54 -15.56
C PHE A 2 -13.55 12.82 -14.09
N ALA A 3 -14.06 11.82 -13.37
CA ALA A 3 -14.32 11.93 -11.94
C ALA A 3 -13.01 12.22 -11.21
N LYS A 4 -12.90 13.39 -10.56
CA LYS A 4 -11.79 13.69 -9.65
C LYS A 4 -11.88 12.72 -8.48
N PHE A 5 -11.06 11.68 -8.50
CA PHE A 5 -10.89 10.77 -7.38
C PHE A 5 -10.23 11.55 -6.24
N LYS A 6 -10.97 11.87 -5.18
CA LYS A 6 -10.35 12.28 -3.92
C LYS A 6 -9.66 11.04 -3.35
N PRO A 7 -8.33 11.03 -3.17
CA PRO A 7 -7.68 9.94 -2.47
C PRO A 7 -8.22 9.91 -1.04
N GLY A 8 -8.93 8.84 -0.69
CA GLY A 8 -9.34 8.62 0.69
C GLY A 8 -8.12 8.23 1.51
N GLN A 9 -7.94 8.84 2.68
CA GLN A 9 -7.04 8.28 3.69
C GLN A 9 -7.40 6.81 3.92
N PRO A 10 -6.41 5.94 4.23
CA PRO A 10 -6.71 4.58 4.62
C PRO A 10 -7.75 4.64 5.74
N SER A 11 -8.85 3.90 5.57
CA SER A 11 -9.97 3.97 6.51
C SER A 11 -9.46 3.72 7.93
N ASP A 12 -10.05 4.39 8.92
CA ASP A 12 -9.70 4.19 10.34
C ASP A 12 -9.85 2.72 10.79
N THR A 13 -10.62 1.94 10.01
CA THR A 13 -10.82 0.50 10.16
C THR A 13 -9.68 -0.38 9.64
N ASN A 14 -8.68 0.16 8.94
CA ASN A 14 -7.54 -0.60 8.47
C ASN A 14 -6.62 -0.97 9.66
N PRO A 15 -6.29 -2.25 9.89
CA PRO A 15 -5.43 -2.67 11.01
C PRO A 15 -4.09 -1.94 11.10
N ILE A 16 -3.56 -1.42 9.98
CA ILE A 16 -2.30 -0.69 9.96
C ILE A 16 -2.32 0.56 10.86
N THR A 17 -3.50 1.15 11.10
CA THR A 17 -3.67 2.31 11.98
C THR A 17 -3.42 1.96 13.45
N GLN A 18 -3.43 0.69 13.82
CA GLN A 18 -3.07 0.23 15.17
C GLN A 18 -1.57 0.38 15.44
N TYR A 19 -0.75 0.23 14.39
CA TYR A 19 0.72 0.23 14.50
C TYR A 19 1.35 1.57 14.11
N TYR A 20 0.69 2.33 13.23
CA TYR A 20 1.21 3.57 12.67
C TYR A 20 0.22 4.71 12.82
N GLU A 21 0.74 5.90 13.12
CA GLU A 21 0.04 7.17 12.94
C GLU A 21 0.19 7.57 11.47
N ILE A 22 -0.92 7.58 10.73
CA ILE A 22 -0.92 7.86 9.28
C ILE A 22 -1.12 9.35 9.05
N GLY A 23 -0.22 9.98 8.30
CA GLY A 23 -0.30 11.39 7.92
C GLY A 23 -0.90 11.60 6.54
N ARG A 24 -0.38 12.60 5.81
CA ARG A 24 -0.86 12.92 4.46
C ARG A 24 -0.33 11.93 3.42
N GLN A 25 -1.03 11.85 2.30
CA GLN A 25 -0.50 11.16 1.13
C GLN A 25 0.69 11.94 0.57
N ILE A 26 1.84 11.26 0.43
CA ILE A 26 3.09 11.84 -0.09
C ILE A 26 3.43 11.34 -1.50
N GLY A 27 2.73 10.32 -2.01
CA GLY A 27 2.99 9.82 -3.35
C GLY A 27 2.02 8.77 -3.85
N SER A 28 2.29 8.27 -5.04
CA SER A 28 1.65 7.08 -5.59
C SER A 28 2.65 6.28 -6.42
N ALA A 29 2.47 4.97 -6.52
CA ALA A 29 3.40 4.09 -7.21
C ALA A 29 2.72 2.88 -7.88
N GLY A 30 3.53 2.14 -8.63
CA GLY A 30 3.11 0.94 -9.37
C GLY A 30 2.29 1.25 -10.63
N PRO A 31 1.87 0.20 -11.36
CA PRO A 31 1.02 0.35 -12.55
C PRO A 31 -0.24 1.16 -12.24
N GLU A 32 -0.60 2.09 -13.11
CA GLU A 32 -1.75 2.98 -12.94
C GLU A 32 -1.78 3.77 -11.60
N LEU A 33 -0.63 3.91 -10.93
CA LEU A 33 -0.48 4.65 -9.67
C LEU A 33 -1.44 4.17 -8.56
N VAL A 34 -1.71 2.86 -8.54
CA VAL A 34 -2.71 2.26 -7.65
C VAL A 34 -2.26 2.13 -6.21
N TRP A 35 -0.94 2.13 -5.96
CA TRP A 35 -0.44 2.27 -4.60
C TRP A 35 -0.52 3.73 -4.18
N LYS A 36 -1.14 3.98 -3.03
CA LYS A 36 -1.10 5.28 -2.36
C LYS A 36 -0.08 5.20 -1.25
N ILE A 37 0.82 6.18 -1.20
CA ILE A 37 1.92 6.22 -0.24
C ILE A 37 1.64 7.35 0.75
N TYR A 38 1.59 7.01 2.02
CA TYR A 38 1.36 7.94 3.11
C TYR A 38 2.61 8.09 3.95
N GLU A 39 2.88 9.31 4.42
CA GLU A 39 3.81 9.47 5.54
C GLU A 39 3.21 8.81 6.78
N ALA A 40 4.06 8.19 7.59
CA ALA A 40 3.61 7.50 8.79
C ALA A 40 4.68 7.53 9.87
N VAL A 41 4.24 7.46 11.13
CA VAL A 41 5.13 7.33 12.28
C VAL A 41 4.75 6.06 13.04
N ARG A 42 5.71 5.15 13.26
CA ARG A 42 5.46 3.92 14.01
C ARG A 42 5.23 4.26 15.47
N LYS A 43 4.11 3.80 16.03
CA LYS A 43 3.69 4.18 17.39
C LYS A 43 4.67 3.71 18.49
N SER A 44 5.27 2.54 18.31
CA SER A 44 6.08 1.89 19.34
C SER A 44 7.45 2.53 19.59
N ASP A 45 8.10 3.04 18.55
CA ASP A 45 9.46 3.63 18.65
C ASP A 45 9.59 5.00 17.98
N LYS A 46 8.47 5.55 17.50
CA LYS A 46 8.37 6.87 16.87
C LYS A 46 9.26 7.04 15.63
N ARG A 47 9.65 5.93 14.98
CA ARG A 47 10.40 5.99 13.72
C ARG A 47 9.49 6.38 12.56
N GLU A 48 10.02 7.22 11.69
CA GLU A 48 9.39 7.58 10.43
C GLU A 48 9.35 6.38 9.47
N ALA A 49 8.23 6.25 8.77
CA ALA A 49 7.98 5.21 7.78
C ALA A 49 7.10 5.74 6.65
N ALA A 50 7.04 4.98 5.56
CA ALA A 50 6.07 5.17 4.51
C ALA A 50 5.11 3.98 4.48
N VAL A 51 3.81 4.24 4.52
CA VAL A 51 2.78 3.19 4.43
C VAL A 51 2.22 3.16 3.00
N PHE A 52 2.33 2.00 2.37
CA PHE A 52 1.80 1.72 1.04
C PHE A 52 0.43 1.06 1.17
N CYS A 53 -0.61 1.73 0.69
CA CYS A 53 -1.97 1.19 0.68
C CYS A 53 -2.43 0.88 -0.75
N PHE A 54 -3.04 -0.28 -0.92
CA PHE A 54 -3.69 -0.69 -2.16
C PHE A 54 -5.17 -0.96 -1.91
N GLU A 55 -6.03 -0.22 -2.60
CA GLU A 55 -7.48 -0.44 -2.54
C GLU A 55 -7.88 -1.54 -3.53
N LYS A 56 -8.31 -2.70 -3.04
CA LYS A 56 -8.74 -3.84 -3.88
C LYS A 56 -9.83 -3.47 -4.90
N ARG A 57 -10.73 -2.53 -4.56
CA ARG A 57 -11.76 -2.02 -5.49
C ARG A 57 -11.17 -1.30 -6.72
N CYS A 58 -9.99 -0.71 -6.61
CA CYS A 58 -9.31 -0.10 -7.75
C CYS A 58 -8.78 -1.15 -8.73
N ALA A 59 -8.60 -2.40 -8.29
CA ALA A 59 -8.20 -3.50 -9.16
C ALA A 59 -9.23 -3.82 -10.25
N GLU A 60 -10.52 -3.51 -10.02
CA GLU A 60 -11.57 -3.66 -11.03
C GLU A 60 -11.43 -2.63 -12.16
N LYS A 61 -10.80 -1.49 -11.89
CA LYS A 61 -10.52 -0.45 -12.89
C LYS A 61 -9.25 -0.73 -13.69
N LEU A 62 -8.34 -1.56 -13.15
CA LEU A 62 -7.09 -1.91 -13.81
C LEU A 62 -7.30 -2.82 -15.03
N HIS A 63 -8.28 -3.74 -15.04
CA HIS A 63 -8.49 -4.69 -16.15
C HIS A 63 -9.90 -5.34 -16.19
N LYS A 64 -10.19 -6.09 -17.27
CA LYS A 64 -11.34 -7.03 -17.34
C LYS A 64 -11.38 -7.95 -16.10
N PRO A 65 -12.56 -8.35 -15.59
CA PRO A 65 -12.74 -9.09 -14.33
C PRO A 65 -11.79 -10.28 -14.10
N LYS A 66 -11.42 -10.98 -15.19
CA LYS A 66 -10.50 -12.14 -15.17
C LYS A 66 -9.07 -11.84 -14.72
N ARG A 67 -8.62 -10.58 -14.65
CA ARG A 67 -7.22 -10.23 -14.29
C ARG A 67 -7.04 -9.61 -12.90
N ARG A 68 -8.12 -9.38 -12.15
CA ARG A 68 -8.07 -8.81 -10.79
C ARG A 68 -7.22 -9.66 -9.85
N GLU A 69 -7.45 -10.97 -9.88
CA GLU A 69 -6.71 -11.95 -9.08
C GLU A 69 -5.24 -11.98 -9.48
N THR A 70 -4.95 -11.97 -10.79
CA THR A 70 -3.57 -11.92 -11.29
C THR A 70 -2.82 -10.68 -10.81
N ILE A 71 -3.43 -9.50 -10.89
CA ILE A 71 -2.79 -8.26 -10.39
C ILE A 71 -2.55 -8.36 -8.89
N THR A 72 -3.56 -8.79 -8.13
CA THR A 72 -3.43 -8.90 -6.68
C THR A 72 -2.32 -9.89 -6.30
N GLU A 73 -2.17 -10.99 -7.03
CA GLU A 73 -1.10 -11.95 -6.78
C GLU A 73 0.28 -11.42 -7.16
N ILE A 74 0.40 -10.68 -8.27
CA ILE A 74 1.65 -9.98 -8.63
C ILE A 74 2.05 -9.02 -7.52
N LEU A 75 1.10 -8.22 -7.02
CA LEU A 75 1.34 -7.26 -5.93
C LEU A 75 1.81 -7.95 -4.64
N ARG A 76 1.15 -9.05 -4.24
CA ARG A 76 1.58 -9.86 -3.09
C ARG A 76 2.99 -10.41 -3.31
N PHE A 77 3.25 -10.96 -4.50
CA PHE A 77 4.54 -11.53 -4.84
C PHE A 77 5.66 -10.49 -4.75
N SER A 78 5.45 -9.29 -5.29
CA SER A 78 6.44 -8.20 -5.21
C SER A 78 6.81 -7.85 -3.77
N VAL A 79 5.84 -7.77 -2.84
CA VAL A 79 6.11 -7.49 -1.43
C VAL A 79 6.86 -8.65 -0.76
N ARG A 80 6.47 -9.91 -1.05
CA ARG A 80 7.18 -11.10 -0.54
C ARG A 80 8.64 -11.14 -1.02
N GLN A 81 8.91 -10.77 -2.28
CA GLN A 81 10.28 -10.69 -2.78
C GLN A 81 11.07 -9.60 -2.07
N LEU A 82 10.48 -8.42 -1.87
CA LEU A 82 11.15 -7.33 -1.16
C LEU A 82 11.51 -7.71 0.29
N ASP A 83 10.63 -8.42 1.00
CA ASP A 83 10.91 -8.90 2.36
C ASP A 83 12.07 -9.93 2.40
N ARG A 84 12.18 -10.76 1.34
CA ARG A 84 13.26 -11.74 1.21
C ARG A 84 14.62 -11.09 0.90
N PHE A 85 14.65 -10.05 0.07
CA PHE A 85 15.89 -9.37 -0.31
C PHE A 85 16.23 -8.25 0.68
N LYS A 86 17.17 -8.53 1.59
CA LYS A 86 17.66 -7.56 2.58
C LYS A 86 19.03 -7.03 2.18
N HIS A 87 19.08 -5.76 1.80
CA HIS A 87 20.32 -5.09 1.41
C HIS A 87 20.28 -3.60 1.82
N PRO A 88 21.39 -3.01 2.30
CA PRO A 88 21.41 -1.60 2.75
C PRO A 88 21.01 -0.57 1.67
N LYS A 89 21.15 -0.92 0.39
CA LYS A 89 20.74 -0.09 -0.77
C LYS A 89 19.36 -0.45 -1.33
N MET A 90 18.58 -1.26 -0.63
CA MET A 90 17.22 -1.63 -1.01
C MET A 90 16.23 -1.12 0.04
N LEU A 91 14.98 -0.93 -0.38
CA LEU A 91 13.92 -0.55 0.53
C LEU A 91 13.73 -1.66 1.58
N THR A 92 13.76 -1.29 2.85
CA THR A 92 13.55 -2.24 3.95
C THR A 92 12.07 -2.28 4.32
N LEU A 93 11.51 -3.47 4.41
CA LEU A 93 10.14 -3.69 4.87
C LEU A 93 10.11 -3.82 6.40
N TYR A 94 9.40 -2.91 7.07
CA TYR A 94 9.26 -2.94 8.53
C TYR A 94 8.02 -3.72 9.01
N HIS A 95 6.95 -3.69 8.23
CA HIS A 95 5.70 -4.41 8.49
C HIS A 95 5.35 -5.24 7.25
N PRO A 96 5.07 -6.54 7.38
CA PRO A 96 4.70 -7.37 6.25
C PRO A 96 3.37 -6.92 5.63
N ILE A 97 3.03 -7.48 4.47
CA ILE A 97 1.73 -7.21 3.85
C ILE A 97 0.59 -7.66 4.77
N GLU A 98 -0.38 -6.78 4.98
CA GLU A 98 -1.58 -7.05 5.76
C GLU A 98 -2.81 -6.74 4.92
N GLU A 99 -3.71 -7.71 4.81
CA GLU A 99 -4.92 -7.59 4.02
C GLU A 99 -6.14 -7.47 4.92
N SER A 100 -6.90 -6.40 4.75
CA SER A 100 -8.27 -6.35 5.28
C SER A 100 -9.16 -7.35 4.53
N ARG A 101 -10.12 -7.94 5.25
CA ARG A 101 -11.21 -8.73 4.67
C ARG A 101 -12.10 -7.87 3.77
#